data_AF-A0A7S1AXT3-F1
#
_entry.id   AF-A0A7S1AXT3-F1
#
_cell.length_a   1.000
_cell.length_b   1.000
_cell.length_c   1.000
_cell.angle_alpha   90.00
_cell.angle_beta   90.00
_cell.angle_gamma   90.00
#
_symmetry.space_group_name_H-M   'P 1'
#
loop_
_entity.id
_entity.type
_entity.pdbx_description
1 polymer ?
#
loop_
_entity_poly.entity_id
_entity_poly.type
_entity_poly.pdbx_seq_one_letter_code
_entity_poly.pdbx_strand_id
1 'polypeptide(L)'
;DRCYYIGSQNLYIANLAEWGIVVDDEAQAQAVLEQYWRGCWASSYEHVPEELRDAKVEEVLSKLDIDRHPRMHHDFTEEELEQVLLTKKSARMGAPGNTLRVWVKRASHLADADGPFCGGSDSYVVIRVVDRAGHVVGITERTRVINNGGPNPVWNEQFTFEGLQTPASYTLKLNVWDKDSFLGLPGQLADWAVADDHLGTAEVNLELLRNTTDFQDFEPTVSKGWFQDSKLVIALNTDGLWGC
;
A
#
# COMPACT_ATOMS: atom_id res chain seq x y z
N ASP A 1 24.49 25.95 -0.66
CA ASP A 1 24.79 24.65 -1.29
C ASP A 1 23.63 24.22 -2.16
N ARG A 2 23.90 24.03 -3.45
CA ARG A 2 22.96 23.50 -4.45
C ARG A 2 23.62 22.30 -5.09
N CYS A 3 23.04 21.13 -4.93
CA CYS A 3 23.43 19.92 -5.64
C CYS A 3 22.24 19.42 -6.46
N TYR A 4 22.49 18.64 -7.50
CA TYR A 4 21.43 17.97 -8.26
C TYR A 4 21.79 16.51 -8.49
N TYR A 5 20.74 15.69 -8.58
CA TYR A 5 20.82 14.27 -8.86
C TYR A 5 20.10 13.99 -10.18
N ILE A 6 20.77 13.33 -11.11
CA ILE A 6 20.15 12.79 -12.32
C ILE A 6 20.12 11.28 -12.17
N GLY A 7 18.91 10.72 -12.14
CA GLY A 7 18.64 9.29 -12.19
C GLY A 7 17.69 8.96 -13.33
N SER A 8 17.80 7.75 -13.86
CA SER A 8 16.83 7.20 -14.81
C SER A 8 15.67 6.61 -14.00
N GLN A 9 14.46 7.15 -14.15
CA GLN A 9 13.26 6.41 -13.81
C GLN A 9 12.86 5.60 -15.04
N ASN A 10 13.04 4.29 -14.99
CA ASN A 10 12.52 3.43 -16.04
C ASN A 10 10.99 3.41 -15.95
N LEU A 11 10.31 3.87 -17.01
CA LEU A 11 8.86 3.73 -17.19
C LEU A 11 8.39 2.26 -17.38
N TYR A 12 9.33 1.31 -17.34
CA TYR A 12 9.10 -0.12 -17.45
C TYR A 12 9.83 -0.84 -16.33
N ILE A 13 9.30 -1.98 -15.87
CA ILE A 13 10.00 -2.89 -14.96
C ILE A 13 11.20 -3.48 -15.72
N ALA A 14 12.33 -2.79 -15.68
CA ALA A 14 13.60 -3.25 -16.20
C ALA A 14 14.54 -3.43 -15.02
N ASN A 15 15.03 -4.66 -14.84
CA ASN A 15 15.98 -5.02 -13.78
C ASN A 15 17.40 -4.54 -14.17
N LEU A 16 17.54 -3.25 -14.42
CA LEU A 16 18.82 -2.58 -14.68
C LEU A 16 19.23 -1.90 -13.38
N ALA A 17 20.47 -2.13 -12.93
CA ALA A 17 21.03 -1.43 -11.80
C ALA A 17 20.90 0.08 -12.02
N GLU A 18 20.13 0.75 -11.17
CA GLU A 18 19.98 2.21 -11.20
C GLU A 18 21.34 2.83 -10.89
N TRP A 19 21.84 3.64 -11.81
CA TRP A 19 23.01 4.48 -11.59
C TRP A 19 22.56 5.93 -11.74
N GLY A 20 23.02 6.77 -10.82
CA GLY A 20 22.79 8.21 -10.88
C GLY A 20 24.05 8.96 -10.51
N ILE A 21 24.14 10.20 -10.98
CA ILE A 21 25.29 11.07 -10.74
C ILE A 21 24.84 12.17 -9.79
N VAL A 22 25.57 12.32 -8.68
CA VAL A 22 25.44 13.47 -7.78
C VAL A 22 26.52 14.47 -8.15
N VAL A 23 26.12 15.70 -8.48
CA VAL A 23 27.05 16.81 -8.67
C VAL A 23 26.86 17.79 -7.53
N ASP A 24 27.88 17.86 -6.66
CA ASP A 24 27.93 18.75 -5.50
C ASP A 24 28.83 19.96 -5.81
N ASP A 25 28.42 20.72 -6.84
CA ASP A 25 29.07 21.96 -7.26
C ASP A 25 27.99 22.96 -7.67
N GLU A 26 27.91 24.08 -6.93
CA GLU A 26 26.83 25.06 -7.11
C GLU A 26 26.86 25.73 -8.48
N ALA A 27 28.05 26.01 -9.03
CA ALA A 27 28.20 26.67 -10.32
C ALA A 27 27.77 25.75 -11.46
N GLN A 28 28.16 24.48 -11.42
CA GLN A 28 27.75 23.47 -12.41
C GLN A 28 26.27 23.14 -12.30
N ALA A 29 25.73 23.03 -11.07
CA ALA A 29 24.29 22.84 -10.85
C ALA A 29 23.48 23.99 -11.47
N GLN A 30 23.91 25.23 -11.26
CA GLN A 30 23.24 26.39 -11.83
C GLN A 30 23.33 26.41 -13.36
N ALA A 31 24.48 26.07 -13.94
CA ALA A 31 24.67 26.00 -15.39
C ALA A 31 23.74 24.95 -16.03
N VAL A 32 23.61 23.76 -15.43
CA VAL A 32 22.72 22.71 -15.94
C VAL A 32 21.25 23.12 -15.84
N LEU A 33 20.86 23.74 -14.73
CA LEU A 33 19.51 24.27 -14.57
C LEU A 33 19.16 25.29 -15.66
N GLU A 34 20.10 26.18 -15.99
CA GLU A 34 19.85 27.25 -16.96
C GLU A 34 19.90 26.79 -18.41
N GLN A 35 20.89 25.98 -18.76
CA GLN A 35 21.10 25.55 -20.14
C GLN A 35 20.12 24.47 -20.59
N TYR A 36 19.73 23.57 -19.69
CA TYR A 36 18.94 22.39 -20.05
C TYR A 36 17.57 22.40 -19.37
N TRP A 37 17.54 22.52 -18.04
CA TRP A 37 16.30 22.27 -17.29
C TRP A 37 15.23 23.35 -17.50
N ARG A 38 15.58 24.64 -17.38
CA ARG A 38 14.61 25.75 -17.49
C ARG A 38 13.95 25.80 -18.87
N GLY A 39 14.70 25.53 -19.94
CA GLY A 39 14.14 25.47 -21.30
C GLY A 39 13.17 24.30 -21.48
N CYS A 40 13.56 23.10 -21.02
CA CYS A 40 12.69 21.93 -21.05
C CYS A 40 11.43 22.14 -20.20
N TRP A 41 11.58 22.71 -19.00
CA TRP A 41 10.47 22.99 -18.09
C TRP A 41 9.52 24.07 -18.62
N ALA A 42 10.04 25.14 -19.22
CA ALA A 42 9.21 26.16 -19.87
C ALA A 42 8.40 25.60 -21.05
N SER A 43 8.90 24.52 -21.66
CA SER A 43 8.22 23.78 -22.73
C SER A 43 7.42 22.59 -22.20
N SER A 44 7.35 22.42 -20.88
CA SER A 44 6.61 21.32 -20.26
C SER A 44 5.12 21.51 -20.40
N TYR A 45 4.42 20.38 -20.35
CA TYR A 45 2.99 20.22 -20.56
C TYR A 45 2.12 21.23 -19.79
N GLU A 46 2.56 21.65 -18.61
CA GLU A 46 1.77 22.46 -17.67
C GLU A 46 1.44 23.86 -18.17
N HIS A 47 2.21 24.42 -19.10
CA HIS A 47 2.05 25.81 -19.56
C HIS A 47 1.57 25.95 -21.00
N VAL A 48 1.29 24.83 -21.67
CA VAL A 48 0.70 24.82 -23.01
C VAL A 48 -0.83 24.88 -22.86
N PRO A 49 -1.55 25.80 -23.56
CA PRO A 49 -3.01 25.81 -23.60
C PRO A 49 -3.56 24.45 -24.02
N GLU A 50 -4.67 24.02 -23.42
CA GLU A 50 -5.20 22.66 -23.58
C GLU A 50 -5.40 22.26 -25.05
N GLU A 51 -5.84 23.21 -25.86
CA GLU A 51 -6.08 23.08 -27.30
C GLU A 51 -4.81 22.89 -28.15
N LEU A 52 -3.63 23.24 -27.62
CA LEU A 52 -2.33 23.09 -28.29
C LEU A 52 -1.51 21.91 -27.76
N ARG A 53 -2.03 21.17 -26.79
CA ARG A 53 -1.36 19.99 -26.24
C ARG A 53 -1.41 18.84 -27.25
N ASP A 54 -0.27 18.24 -27.51
CA ASP A 54 -0.10 17.10 -28.41
C ASP A 54 -0.56 15.76 -27.80
N ALA A 55 -0.78 15.73 -26.49
CA ALA A 55 -1.32 14.59 -25.77
C ALA A 55 -2.37 15.02 -24.72
N LYS A 56 -3.41 14.20 -24.56
CA LYS A 56 -4.34 14.28 -23.42
C LYS A 56 -3.80 13.41 -22.29
N VAL A 57 -2.89 13.97 -21.49
CA VAL A 57 -2.18 13.24 -20.43
C VAL A 57 -3.19 12.57 -19.48
N GLU A 58 -4.26 13.26 -19.09
CA GLU A 58 -5.30 12.67 -18.22
C GLU A 58 -6.05 11.48 -18.84
N GLU A 59 -6.27 11.48 -20.16
CA GLU A 59 -6.89 10.34 -20.86
C GLU A 59 -5.93 9.15 -20.94
N VAL A 60 -4.64 9.41 -21.14
CA VAL A 60 -3.60 8.37 -21.13
C VAL A 60 -3.42 7.81 -19.72
N LEU A 61 -3.40 8.67 -18.71
CA LEU A 61 -3.25 8.28 -17.32
C LEU A 61 -4.48 7.53 -16.81
N SER A 62 -5.70 7.92 -17.15
CA SER A 62 -6.92 7.19 -16.76
C SER A 62 -7.07 5.82 -17.43
N LYS A 63 -6.51 5.64 -18.64
CA LYS A 63 -6.48 4.33 -19.33
C LYS A 63 -5.39 3.40 -18.81
N LEU A 64 -4.35 3.96 -18.22
CA LEU A 64 -3.32 3.19 -17.56
C LEU A 64 -3.79 3.02 -16.12
N ASP A 65 -4.26 1.82 -15.75
CA ASP A 65 -4.61 1.45 -14.37
C ASP A 65 -3.34 1.43 -13.46
N ILE A 66 -2.69 2.58 -13.37
CA ILE A 66 -1.41 2.84 -12.76
C ILE A 66 -1.61 4.11 -11.94
N ASP A 67 -1.72 3.94 -10.64
CA ASP A 67 -1.69 5.07 -9.71
C ASP A 67 -0.28 5.69 -9.74
N ARG A 68 -0.18 6.86 -10.38
CA ARG A 68 1.07 7.64 -10.51
C ARG A 68 1.15 8.80 -9.53
N HIS A 69 0.22 8.89 -8.59
CA HIS A 69 0.41 9.76 -7.43
C HIS A 69 1.33 8.99 -6.48
N PRO A 70 2.64 9.30 -6.40
CA PRO A 70 3.41 8.80 -5.26
C PRO A 70 2.64 9.29 -4.04
N ARG A 71 2.23 8.38 -3.13
CA ARG A 71 1.61 8.73 -1.85
C ARG A 71 2.39 9.90 -1.27
N MET A 72 1.89 11.11 -1.46
CA MET A 72 2.60 12.29 -1.00
C MET A 72 2.46 12.25 0.52
N HIS A 73 3.41 12.86 1.22
CA HIS A 73 3.48 12.95 2.68
C HIS A 73 2.19 13.43 3.40
N HIS A 74 1.13 13.74 2.67
CA HIS A 74 -0.19 14.15 3.15
C HIS A 74 -1.19 13.00 3.37
N ASP A 75 -0.87 11.74 3.00
CA ASP A 75 -1.78 10.60 3.23
C ASP A 75 -1.57 9.91 4.58
N PHE A 76 -0.47 10.21 5.28
CA PHE A 76 -0.24 9.71 6.63
C PHE A 76 -0.85 10.66 7.64
N THR A 77 -1.66 10.15 8.55
CA THR A 77 -2.01 10.93 9.74
C THR A 77 -0.73 11.27 10.51
N GLU A 78 -0.76 12.33 11.32
CA GLU A 78 0.40 12.76 12.12
C GLU A 78 0.94 11.60 12.98
N GLU A 79 0.03 10.78 13.50
CA GLU A 79 0.31 9.55 14.24
C GLU A 79 1.03 8.49 13.39
N GLU A 80 0.57 8.25 12.16
CA GLU A 80 1.22 7.32 11.23
C GLU A 80 2.61 7.82 10.80
N LEU A 81 2.78 9.14 10.66
CA LEU A 81 4.06 9.74 10.32
C LEU A 81 5.07 9.58 11.47
N GLU A 82 4.65 9.83 12.71
CA GLU A 82 5.48 9.58 13.90
C GLU A 82 5.87 8.10 14.01
N GLN A 83 4.94 7.18 13.73
CA GLN A 83 5.18 5.74 13.71
C GLN A 83 6.22 5.34 12.63
N VAL A 84 6.11 5.89 11.42
CA VAL A 84 7.08 5.67 10.33
C VAL A 84 8.47 6.17 10.75
N LEU A 85 8.54 7.35 11.37
CA LEU A 85 9.79 7.93 11.84
C LEU A 85 10.41 7.12 12.98
N LEU A 86 9.61 6.64 13.94
CA LEU A 86 10.06 5.77 15.02
C LEU A 86 10.54 4.41 14.50
N THR A 87 9.85 3.85 13.50
CA THR A 87 10.23 2.59 12.84
C THR A 87 11.55 2.75 12.10
N LYS A 88 11.71 3.81 11.29
CA LYS A 88 12.96 4.12 10.58
C LYS A 88 14.11 4.43 11.53
N LYS A 89 13.83 5.10 12.66
CA LYS A 89 14.83 5.39 13.70
C LYS A 89 15.27 4.12 14.42
N SER A 90 14.34 3.20 14.68
CA SER A 90 14.63 1.89 15.29
C SER A 90 15.45 1.00 14.35
N ALA A 91 15.13 0.99 13.05
CA ALA A 91 15.92 0.29 12.02
C ALA A 91 17.36 0.82 11.92
N ARG A 92 17.56 2.14 12.09
CA ARG A 92 18.89 2.78 12.09
C ARG A 92 19.73 2.51 13.34
N MET A 93 19.11 2.08 14.45
CA MET A 93 19.77 1.94 15.75
C MET A 93 20.30 0.54 16.08
N GLY A 94 20.27 -0.42 15.15
CA GLY A 94 21.16 -1.60 15.22
C GLY A 94 20.72 -2.72 16.17
N ALA A 95 19.45 -3.11 16.17
CA ALA A 95 19.08 -4.49 16.50
C ALA A 95 18.89 -5.27 15.18
N PRO A 96 19.34 -6.54 15.07
CA PRO A 96 18.97 -7.38 13.94
C PRO A 96 17.44 -7.48 13.94
N GLY A 97 16.81 -6.76 13.00
CA GLY A 97 15.39 -6.46 13.05
C GLY A 97 14.58 -7.74 12.87
N ASN A 98 13.72 -8.04 13.83
CA ASN A 98 12.73 -9.08 13.63
C ASN A 98 11.84 -8.66 12.46
N THR A 99 11.78 -9.51 11.45
CA THR A 99 10.97 -9.30 10.26
C THR A 99 9.74 -10.20 10.30
N LEU A 100 8.61 -9.65 9.86
CA LEU A 100 7.39 -10.41 9.60
C LEU A 100 7.04 -10.22 8.12
N ARG A 101 6.99 -11.32 7.38
CA ARG A 101 6.41 -11.34 6.04
C ARG A 101 4.98 -11.83 6.12
N VAL A 102 4.08 -11.07 5.53
CA VAL A 102 2.66 -11.36 5.46
C VAL A 102 2.29 -11.56 3.99
N TRP A 103 1.76 -12.73 3.67
CA TRP A 103 1.26 -13.05 2.34
C TRP A 103 -0.26 -13.15 2.39
N VAL A 104 -0.95 -12.16 1.83
CA VAL A 104 -2.41 -12.16 1.71
C VAL A 104 -2.78 -12.86 0.41
N LYS A 105 -3.35 -14.07 0.50
CA LYS A 105 -3.60 -14.92 -0.66
C LYS A 105 -4.96 -14.64 -1.27
N ARG A 106 -6.03 -14.90 -0.52
CA ARG A 106 -7.42 -14.79 -0.99
C ARG A 106 -8.39 -14.67 0.18
N ALA A 107 -9.61 -14.22 -0.09
CA ALA A 107 -10.74 -14.42 0.81
C ALA A 107 -11.77 -15.33 0.15
N SER A 108 -12.68 -15.85 0.96
CA SER A 108 -13.80 -16.66 0.49
C SER A 108 -15.05 -16.35 1.28
N HIS A 109 -16.18 -16.38 0.59
CA HIS A 109 -17.51 -16.13 1.16
C HIS A 109 -17.61 -14.75 1.83
N LEU A 110 -16.94 -13.73 1.28
CA LEU A 110 -17.14 -12.36 1.75
C LEU A 110 -18.61 -11.99 1.59
N ALA A 111 -19.15 -11.32 2.62
CA ALA A 111 -20.51 -10.80 2.57
C ALA A 111 -20.60 -9.76 1.45
N ASP A 112 -21.61 -9.93 0.59
CA ASP A 112 -21.98 -8.89 -0.37
C ASP A 112 -22.70 -7.79 0.41
N ALA A 113 -22.06 -6.63 0.56
CA ALA A 113 -22.72 -5.46 1.12
C ALA A 113 -23.76 -4.91 0.14
N ASP A 114 -23.53 -5.13 -1.15
CA ASP A 114 -24.44 -4.78 -2.21
C ASP A 114 -25.59 -5.80 -2.28
N GLY A 115 -26.82 -5.30 -2.20
CA GLY A 115 -28.03 -6.12 -2.25
C GLY A 115 -28.11 -6.95 -3.55
N PRO A 116 -29.08 -7.89 -3.65
CA PRO A 116 -29.12 -8.98 -4.64
C PRO A 116 -29.22 -8.60 -6.15
N PHE A 117 -29.00 -7.34 -6.54
CA PHE A 117 -29.21 -6.83 -7.90
C PHE A 117 -28.22 -5.76 -8.40
N CYS A 118 -27.17 -5.37 -7.67
CA CYS A 118 -26.22 -4.34 -8.12
C CYS A 118 -24.78 -4.66 -7.72
N GLY A 119 -23.82 -4.40 -8.63
CA GLY A 119 -22.38 -4.23 -8.29
C GLY A 119 -21.64 -5.50 -7.91
N GLY A 120 -20.40 -5.67 -8.34
CA GLY A 120 -19.52 -6.70 -7.78
C GLY A 120 -18.72 -6.09 -6.62
N SER A 121 -18.58 -6.83 -5.52
CA SER A 121 -17.74 -6.40 -4.38
C SER A 121 -16.31 -6.04 -4.80
N ASP A 122 -15.91 -4.81 -4.45
CA ASP A 122 -14.64 -4.15 -4.73
C ASP A 122 -13.73 -4.26 -3.47
N SER A 123 -13.42 -5.49 -3.08
CA SER A 123 -12.78 -5.74 -1.79
C SER A 123 -11.27 -5.46 -1.72
N TYR A 124 -10.80 -4.99 -0.56
CA TYR A 124 -9.39 -4.84 -0.21
C TYR A 124 -9.12 -5.13 1.28
N VAL A 125 -7.86 -5.42 1.62
CA VAL A 125 -7.44 -5.77 2.98
C VAL A 125 -6.46 -4.74 3.51
N VAL A 126 -6.75 -4.19 4.69
CA VAL A 126 -5.87 -3.32 5.47
C VAL A 126 -5.18 -4.15 6.55
N ILE A 127 -3.86 -4.10 6.60
CA ILE A 127 -3.00 -4.92 7.44
C ILE A 127 -2.33 -4.03 8.47
N ARG A 128 -2.54 -4.33 9.75
CA ARG A 128 -1.96 -3.59 10.88
C ARG A 128 -1.34 -4.58 11.85
N VAL A 129 -0.13 -4.29 12.30
CA VAL A 129 0.45 -4.96 13.47
C VAL A 129 0.12 -4.11 14.69
N VAL A 130 -0.39 -4.69 15.76
CA VAL A 130 -0.71 -3.97 17.00
C VAL A 130 0.01 -4.56 18.20
N ASP A 131 0.35 -3.71 19.17
CA ASP A 131 0.89 -4.14 20.45
C ASP A 131 -0.19 -4.70 21.39
N ARG A 132 0.22 -5.14 22.58
CA ARG A 132 -0.70 -5.66 23.62
C ARG A 132 -1.67 -4.59 24.16
N ALA A 133 -1.34 -3.31 24.03
CA ALA A 133 -2.21 -2.20 24.40
C ALA A 133 -3.21 -1.84 23.28
N GLY A 134 -3.06 -2.42 22.09
CA GLY A 134 -3.89 -2.16 20.92
C GLY A 134 -3.39 -1.01 20.05
N HIS A 135 -2.22 -0.44 20.33
CA HIS A 135 -1.63 0.57 19.45
C HIS A 135 -1.04 -0.08 18.21
N VAL A 136 -1.24 0.54 17.05
CA VAL A 136 -0.57 0.12 15.82
C VAL A 136 0.95 0.26 16.03
N VAL A 137 1.71 -0.72 15.55
CA VAL A 137 3.17 -0.76 15.59
C VAL A 137 3.66 -0.90 14.17
N GLY A 138 4.32 0.15 13.67
CA GLY A 138 4.89 0.17 12.33
C GLY A 138 3.95 0.76 11.30
N ILE A 139 4.18 0.41 10.04
CA ILE A 139 3.45 0.96 8.90
C ILE A 139 2.14 0.19 8.72
N THR A 140 1.04 0.89 8.46
CA THR A 140 -0.20 0.25 8.00
C THR A 140 -0.08 -0.04 6.50
N GLU A 141 -0.26 -1.30 6.12
CA GLU A 141 -0.23 -1.70 4.70
C GLU A 141 -1.64 -2.02 4.20
N ARG A 142 -1.84 -1.97 2.88
CA ARG A 142 -3.10 -2.37 2.26
C ARG A 142 -2.86 -3.07 0.92
N THR A 143 -3.71 -4.03 0.59
CA THR A 143 -3.72 -4.67 -0.74
C THR A 143 -4.28 -3.72 -1.78
N ARG A 144 -4.12 -4.11 -3.04
CA ARG A 144 -4.89 -3.53 -4.15
C ARG A 144 -6.36 -3.82 -3.97
N VAL A 145 -7.17 -2.93 -4.52
CA VAL A 145 -8.61 -3.11 -4.63
C VAL A 145 -8.86 -3.96 -5.86
N ILE A 146 -9.63 -5.05 -5.70
CA ILE A 146 -10.05 -5.89 -6.83
C ILE A 146 -11.44 -5.45 -7.24
N ASN A 147 -11.53 -4.65 -8.31
CA ASN A 147 -12.82 -4.16 -8.77
C ASN A 147 -13.66 -5.32 -9.35
N ASN A 148 -14.91 -5.48 -8.91
CA ASN A 148 -15.83 -6.57 -9.21
C ASN A 148 -15.21 -7.96 -8.92
N GLY A 149 -14.46 -8.09 -7.83
CA GLY A 149 -13.83 -9.34 -7.41
C GLY A 149 -14.81 -10.42 -6.94
N GLY A 150 -16.04 -10.02 -6.60
CA GLY A 150 -17.08 -10.90 -6.08
C GLY A 150 -16.71 -11.47 -4.69
N PRO A 151 -17.42 -12.52 -4.23
CA PRO A 151 -17.29 -13.00 -2.84
C PRO A 151 -15.99 -13.78 -2.56
N ASN A 152 -15.15 -14.01 -3.57
CA ASN A 152 -13.92 -14.81 -3.47
C ASN A 152 -12.72 -14.12 -4.12
N PRO A 153 -12.31 -12.92 -3.64
CA PRO A 153 -11.20 -12.17 -4.20
C PRO A 153 -9.85 -12.89 -3.99
N VAL A 154 -8.93 -12.74 -4.95
CA VAL A 154 -7.57 -13.28 -4.89
C VAL A 154 -6.56 -12.16 -5.11
N TRP A 155 -5.99 -11.63 -4.02
CA TRP A 155 -4.97 -10.57 -4.08
C TRP A 155 -3.58 -11.13 -4.39
N ASN A 156 -3.18 -12.20 -3.68
CA ASN A 156 -1.87 -12.82 -3.79
C ASN A 156 -0.69 -11.83 -3.60
N GLU A 157 -0.79 -10.94 -2.61
CA GLU A 157 0.18 -9.87 -2.33
C GLU A 157 1.01 -10.16 -1.08
N GLN A 158 2.27 -9.72 -1.08
CA GLN A 158 3.20 -9.92 0.03
C GLN A 158 3.67 -8.57 0.59
N PHE A 159 3.71 -8.49 1.91
CA PHE A 159 4.12 -7.31 2.68
C PHE A 159 5.18 -7.69 3.69
N THR A 160 6.10 -6.77 3.97
CA THR A 160 7.22 -7.00 4.90
C THR A 160 7.21 -5.92 5.97
N PHE A 161 7.13 -6.34 7.22
CA PHE A 161 7.23 -5.47 8.39
C PHE A 161 8.57 -5.72 9.06
N GLU A 162 9.43 -4.70 9.05
CA GLU A 162 10.78 -4.77 9.61
C GLU A 162 10.91 -3.94 10.88
N GLY A 163 11.91 -4.26 11.69
CA GLY A 163 12.22 -3.48 12.90
C GLY A 163 11.25 -3.70 14.05
N LEU A 164 10.59 -4.87 14.11
CA LEU A 164 9.68 -5.21 15.19
C LEU A 164 10.47 -5.52 16.47
N GLN A 165 10.21 -4.76 17.55
CA GLN A 165 10.95 -4.93 18.81
C GLN A 165 10.57 -6.22 19.55
N THR A 166 9.28 -6.47 19.76
CA THR A 166 8.76 -7.65 20.49
C THR A 166 7.65 -8.35 19.69
N PRO A 167 7.99 -8.88 18.49
CA PRO A 167 7.00 -9.35 17.53
C PRO A 167 6.09 -10.46 18.06
N ALA A 168 6.61 -11.36 18.90
CA ALA A 168 5.82 -12.43 19.52
C ALA A 168 4.72 -11.93 20.47
N SER A 169 4.77 -10.68 20.92
CA SER A 169 3.74 -10.09 21.78
C SER A 169 2.68 -9.28 21.01
N TYR A 170 2.84 -9.18 19.69
CA TYR A 170 1.98 -8.37 18.84
C TYR A 170 0.87 -9.21 18.22
N THR A 171 -0.17 -8.53 17.74
CA THR A 171 -1.28 -9.14 17.02
C THR A 171 -1.36 -8.56 15.61
N LEU A 172 -1.45 -9.42 14.61
CA LEU A 172 -1.75 -9.01 13.25
C LEU A 172 -3.25 -8.84 13.10
N LYS A 173 -3.70 -7.62 12.81
CA LYS A 173 -5.09 -7.29 12.50
C LYS A 173 -5.24 -7.07 11.00
N LEU A 174 -6.16 -7.80 10.39
CA LEU A 174 -6.51 -7.69 8.99
C LEU A 174 -7.98 -7.25 8.91
N ASN A 175 -8.21 -6.03 8.44
CA ASN A 175 -9.55 -5.52 8.21
C ASN A 175 -9.87 -5.63 6.72
N VAL A 176 -10.99 -6.27 6.40
CA VAL A 176 -11.48 -6.38 5.02
C VAL A 176 -12.52 -5.29 4.81
N TRP A 177 -12.34 -4.53 3.75
CA TRP A 177 -13.19 -3.40 3.36
C TRP A 177 -13.73 -3.62 1.96
N ASP A 178 -14.94 -3.13 1.71
CA ASP A 178 -15.51 -3.00 0.37
C ASP A 178 -15.37 -1.55 -0.10
N LYS A 179 -14.77 -1.33 -1.27
CA LYS A 179 -14.64 0.01 -1.83
C LYS A 179 -15.85 0.30 -2.70
N ASP A 180 -16.86 0.93 -2.12
CA ASP A 180 -18.06 1.26 -2.88
C ASP A 180 -17.79 2.34 -3.93
N SER A 181 -18.04 2.01 -5.19
CA SER A 181 -18.29 2.99 -6.24
C SER A 181 -19.78 3.35 -6.27
N PHE A 182 -20.21 4.16 -5.30
CA PHE A 182 -21.52 4.83 -5.18
C PHE A 182 -22.72 4.16 -5.91
N LEU A 183 -23.39 3.20 -5.26
CA LEU A 183 -24.84 2.93 -5.36
C LEU A 183 -25.49 3.01 -6.77
N GLY A 184 -24.77 2.65 -7.85
CA GLY A 184 -25.26 2.70 -9.23
C GLY A 184 -25.78 4.05 -9.74
N LEU A 185 -25.47 5.19 -9.09
CA LEU A 185 -25.99 6.50 -9.47
C LEU A 185 -24.92 7.33 -10.21
N PRO A 186 -25.21 7.87 -11.41
CA PRO A 186 -24.24 8.65 -12.17
C PRO A 186 -24.13 10.07 -11.60
N GLY A 187 -23.00 10.44 -10.99
CA GLY A 187 -22.73 11.85 -10.69
C GLY A 187 -21.57 12.13 -9.74
N GLN A 188 -20.63 12.95 -10.21
CA GLN A 188 -19.42 13.53 -9.58
C GLN A 188 -19.61 14.31 -8.25
N LEU A 189 -20.75 14.21 -7.56
CA LEU A 189 -21.08 15.05 -6.41
C LEU A 189 -21.15 14.32 -5.07
N ALA A 190 -21.12 12.98 -5.05
CA ALA A 190 -21.33 12.18 -3.84
C ALA A 190 -20.14 11.31 -3.40
N ASP A 191 -19.13 11.11 -4.26
CA ASP A 191 -17.98 10.22 -4.00
C ASP A 191 -17.14 10.59 -2.77
N TRP A 192 -17.15 11.85 -2.34
CA TRP A 192 -16.38 12.31 -1.18
C TRP A 192 -17.04 12.02 0.17
N ALA A 193 -18.28 11.52 0.17
CA ALA A 193 -19.13 11.39 1.36
C ALA A 193 -19.50 9.95 1.73
N VAL A 194 -19.04 8.95 0.97
CA VAL A 194 -19.30 7.53 1.27
C VAL A 194 -18.06 6.94 1.92
N ALA A 195 -18.20 6.55 3.20
CA ALA A 195 -17.18 5.79 3.89
C ALA A 195 -17.25 4.33 3.42
N ASP A 196 -16.10 3.74 3.07
CA ASP A 196 -16.01 2.33 2.69
C ASP A 196 -16.66 1.40 3.73
N ASP A 197 -17.33 0.35 3.27
CA ASP A 197 -18.05 -0.58 4.13
C ASP A 197 -17.11 -1.62 4.75
N HIS A 198 -17.16 -1.74 6.09
CA HIS A 198 -16.33 -2.69 6.83
C HIS A 198 -16.94 -4.09 6.82
N LEU A 199 -16.36 -4.99 6.02
CA LEU A 199 -16.85 -6.38 5.84
C LEU A 199 -16.47 -7.30 7.01
N GLY A 200 -15.39 -7.00 7.73
CA GLY A 200 -15.01 -7.69 8.95
C GLY A 200 -13.52 -7.61 9.31
N THR A 201 -13.19 -8.22 10.45
CA THR A 201 -11.84 -8.18 11.03
C THR A 201 -11.37 -9.60 11.34
N ALA A 202 -10.17 -9.92 10.87
CA ALA A 202 -9.42 -11.12 11.23
C ALA A 202 -8.24 -10.73 12.12
N GLU A 203 -8.02 -11.48 13.21
CA GLU A 203 -6.89 -11.27 14.11
C GLU A 203 -6.06 -12.55 14.21
N VAL A 204 -4.73 -12.42 14.13
CA VAL A 204 -3.78 -13.52 14.34
C VAL A 204 -2.76 -13.09 15.38
N ASN A 205 -2.73 -13.79 16.51
CA ASN A 205 -1.72 -13.56 17.54
C ASN A 205 -0.36 -14.09 17.04
N LEU A 206 0.63 -13.21 16.97
CA LEU A 206 1.95 -13.54 16.44
C LEU A 206 2.75 -14.46 17.38
N GLU A 207 2.35 -14.56 18.66
CA GLU A 207 2.90 -15.54 19.61
C GLU A 207 2.81 -16.99 19.10
N LEU A 208 1.80 -17.28 18.27
CA LEU A 208 1.54 -18.62 17.74
C LEU A 208 2.48 -19.00 16.59
N LEU A 209 3.27 -18.05 16.08
CA LEU A 209 4.17 -18.31 14.97
C LEU A 209 5.36 -19.13 15.41
N ARG A 210 5.63 -20.19 14.65
CA ARG A 210 6.86 -20.98 14.82
C ARG A 210 8.05 -20.23 14.27
N ASN A 211 9.20 -20.43 14.90
CA ASN A 211 10.46 -20.03 14.32
C ASN A 211 10.78 -20.92 13.10
N THR A 212 10.45 -20.44 11.91
CA THR A 212 10.71 -21.14 10.65
C THR A 212 10.97 -20.14 9.53
N THR A 213 11.73 -20.58 8.53
CA THR A 213 11.94 -19.87 7.26
C THR A 213 10.82 -20.12 6.25
N ASP A 214 9.95 -21.08 6.53
CA ASP A 214 8.81 -21.44 5.67
C ASP A 214 7.57 -20.64 6.03
N PHE A 215 6.73 -20.39 5.03
CA PHE A 215 5.42 -19.78 5.25
C PHE A 215 4.48 -20.71 6.01
N GLN A 216 3.86 -20.18 7.06
CA GLN A 216 2.84 -20.84 7.85
C GLN A 216 1.47 -20.34 7.40
N ASP A 217 0.60 -21.24 6.94
CA ASP A 217 -0.75 -20.89 6.46
C ASP A 217 -1.73 -20.71 7.63
N PHE A 218 -2.54 -19.66 7.55
CA PHE A 218 -3.60 -19.32 8.49
C PHE A 218 -4.89 -19.03 7.73
N GLU A 219 -6.01 -19.48 8.30
CA GLU A 219 -7.35 -19.21 7.77
C GLU A 219 -8.24 -18.53 8.83
N PRO A 220 -7.90 -17.29 9.26
CA PRO A 220 -8.73 -16.58 10.21
C PRO A 220 -10.12 -16.28 9.64
N THR A 221 -11.12 -16.35 10.52
CA THR A 221 -12.51 -15.97 10.20
C THR A 221 -12.64 -14.45 10.31
N VAL A 222 -13.09 -13.81 9.23
CA VAL A 222 -13.25 -12.35 9.09
C VAL A 222 -14.57 -11.89 9.67
N SER A 223 -15.64 -12.62 9.37
CA SER A 223 -16.98 -12.37 9.90
C SER A 223 -17.79 -13.66 9.92
N LYS A 224 -18.62 -13.81 10.95
CA LYS A 224 -19.56 -14.94 11.04
C LYS A 224 -20.82 -14.57 10.29
N GLY A 225 -21.01 -15.15 9.11
CA GLY A 225 -22.23 -14.94 8.35
C GLY A 225 -23.39 -15.76 8.92
N TRP A 226 -24.62 -15.38 8.56
CA TRP A 226 -25.82 -16.12 8.95
C TRP A 226 -25.82 -17.54 8.36
N PHE A 227 -25.29 -17.71 7.15
CA PHE A 227 -25.31 -18.98 6.42
C PHE A 227 -23.92 -19.59 6.18
N GLN A 228 -22.87 -18.78 6.01
CA GLN A 228 -21.48 -19.22 5.82
C GLN A 228 -20.52 -18.17 6.42
N ASP A 229 -19.42 -18.64 7.01
CA ASP A 229 -18.39 -17.77 7.58
C ASP A 229 -17.46 -17.22 6.50
N SER A 230 -17.20 -15.90 6.54
CA SER A 230 -16.20 -15.24 5.70
C SER A 230 -14.82 -15.63 6.19
N LYS A 231 -13.98 -16.17 5.30
CA LYS A 231 -12.61 -16.59 5.64
C LYS A 231 -11.58 -15.83 4.83
N LEU A 232 -10.47 -15.50 5.48
CA LEU A 232 -9.30 -14.95 4.83
C LEU A 232 -8.18 -15.99 4.89
N VAL A 233 -7.51 -16.23 3.77
CA VAL A 233 -6.37 -17.14 3.69
C VAL A 233 -5.11 -16.31 3.59
N ILE A 234 -4.27 -16.41 4.61
CA ILE A 234 -2.98 -15.72 4.67
C ILE A 234 -1.86 -16.71 4.97
N ALA A 235 -0.62 -16.31 4.68
CA ALA A 235 0.55 -17.02 5.16
C ALA A 235 1.53 -16.05 5.82
N LEU A 236 2.14 -16.49 6.92
CA LEU A 236 3.03 -15.68 7.74
C LEU A 236 4.40 -16.34 7.82
N ASN A 237 5.46 -15.53 7.80
CA ASN A 237 6.84 -16.00 7.87
C ASN A 237 7.68 -15.04 8.74
N THR A 238 8.49 -15.60 9.63
CA THR A 238 9.35 -14.86 10.57
C THR A 238 10.81 -14.85 10.13
N ASP A 239 11.12 -15.35 8.92
CA ASP A 239 12.44 -15.59 8.35
C ASP A 239 13.37 -16.41 9.28
N GLY A 240 12.78 -17.21 10.17
CA GLY A 240 13.52 -17.97 11.19
C GLY A 240 14.15 -17.11 12.29
N LEU A 241 13.73 -15.84 12.43
CA LEU A 241 14.33 -14.89 13.37
C LEU A 241 13.71 -14.97 14.77
N TRP A 242 12.42 -15.28 14.85
CA TRP A 242 11.64 -15.33 16.09
C TRP A 242 10.45 -16.28 15.95
N GLY A 243 9.83 -16.62 17.08
CA GLY A 243 8.75 -17.60 17.17
C GLY A 243 9.09 -18.73 18.15
N CYS A 244 8.08 -19.51 18.53
CA CYS A 244 8.22 -20.64 19.46
C CYS A 244 8.55 -21.97 18.78
#